data_AF-A0A7S4FIL1-F1
#
_entry.id   AF-A0A7S4FIL1-F1
#
_cell.length_a   1.000
_cell.length_b   1.000
_cell.length_c   1.000
_cell.angle_alpha   90.00
_cell.angle_beta   90.00
_cell.angle_gamma   90.00
#
_symmetry.space_group_name_H-M   'P 1'
#
loop_
_entity.id
_entity.type
_entity.pdbx_description
1 polymer ?
#
loop_
_entity_poly.entity_id
_entity_poly.type
_entity_poly.pdbx_seq_one_letter_code
_entity_poly.pdbx_strand_id
1 'polypeptide(L)'
;FFFEYTAPMPKIRGIVKRWLDHRGFGFLQPEDGGEEVFVHFSELKSTGYRSLKKGEVVEYDLVREESKGRCKAVNVSGPGGISVQGLARRETKPNSKKRGHGSERPNDVPEHATRTAGDAPQGGSPVATECASNKAQYTVVNKVPTFLQMDPIPQALKTIQETLATKYGSYASLQEHVDGLMAHEGQGLMEEFMDLRDLDIALENEASLWTSAWQPYNECKNRYWDILPNEHTRFRLSLDGDEGADYINANNICGAAFGVSQDFICGQAPLHGTMGHWWHMIWQAEVSMVVMVAKLVENGTVKALCYWPEEMGCTATYGAYHVKLLEEVQSEDGEMIKRSLEVTNSEGLSRQMTHYQYLGWPDHGVPAECTDFLKLLGILQDYVGTS
;
A
#
# COMPACT_ATOMS: atom_id res chain seq x y z
N PHE A 1 25.56 18.12 25.13
CA PHE A 1 24.47 18.89 24.50
C PHE A 1 25.07 20.15 23.87
N PHE A 2 25.42 20.06 22.59
CA PHE A 2 25.58 21.23 21.73
C PHE A 2 24.66 20.96 20.55
N PHE A 3 23.56 21.70 20.46
CA PHE A 3 22.80 21.81 19.21
C PHE A 3 23.48 22.91 18.42
N GLU A 4 24.14 22.56 17.31
CA GLU A 4 24.51 23.54 16.31
C GLU A 4 23.23 24.07 15.66
N TYR A 5 23.02 25.38 15.79
CA TYR A 5 21.95 26.10 15.10
C TYR A 5 22.42 26.32 13.66
N THR A 6 22.04 25.43 12.73
CA THR A 6 22.23 25.67 11.31
C THR A 6 21.31 26.81 10.88
N ALA A 7 21.89 27.92 10.45
CA ALA A 7 21.14 29.02 9.85
C ALA A 7 20.32 28.48 8.66
N PRO A 8 19.06 28.92 8.47
CA PRO A 8 18.24 28.46 7.36
C PRO A 8 18.92 28.83 6.04
N MET A 9 19.07 27.84 5.16
CA MET A 9 19.58 28.05 3.80
C MET A 9 18.70 29.09 3.08
N PRO A 10 19.27 29.90 2.17
CA PRO A 10 18.50 30.87 1.41
C PRO A 10 17.42 30.16 0.59
N LYS A 11 16.14 30.47 0.87
CA LYS A 11 15.00 29.92 0.13
C LYS A 11 15.06 30.34 -1.34
N ILE A 12 14.80 29.38 -2.22
CA ILE A 12 14.75 29.59 -3.68
C ILE A 12 13.35 30.06 -4.05
N ARG A 13 13.25 30.98 -5.03
CA ARG A 13 11.98 31.50 -5.55
C ARG A 13 11.66 30.90 -6.92
N GLY A 14 10.38 30.65 -7.16
CA GLY A 14 9.89 30.16 -8.45
C GLY A 14 8.41 30.43 -8.67
N ILE A 15 7.96 30.14 -9.89
CA ILE A 15 6.57 30.33 -10.32
C ILE A 15 5.95 28.96 -10.60
N VAL A 16 4.74 28.71 -10.13
CA VAL A 16 4.00 27.47 -10.39
C VAL A 16 3.65 27.40 -11.88
N LYS A 17 4.37 26.56 -12.63
CA LYS A 17 4.17 26.40 -14.07
C LYS A 17 2.92 25.58 -14.37
N ARG A 18 2.73 24.51 -13.60
CA ARG A 18 1.58 23.62 -13.71
C ARG A 18 1.30 22.95 -12.35
N TRP A 19 0.03 22.86 -12.01
CA TRP A 19 -0.48 22.10 -10.86
C TRP A 19 -1.56 21.14 -11.35
N LEU A 20 -1.47 19.87 -10.96
CA LEU A 20 -2.46 18.85 -11.23
C LEU A 20 -3.24 18.61 -9.94
N ASP A 21 -4.36 19.32 -9.78
CA ASP A 21 -5.10 19.34 -8.51
C ASP A 21 -5.58 17.95 -8.07
N HIS A 22 -6.17 17.20 -9.01
CA HIS A 22 -6.53 15.80 -8.83
C HIS A 22 -5.35 14.87 -8.51
N ARG A 23 -4.11 15.30 -8.80
CA ARG A 23 -2.89 14.51 -8.50
C ARG A 23 -2.05 15.04 -7.35
N GLY A 24 -2.43 16.15 -6.73
CA GLY A 24 -1.68 16.75 -5.63
C GLY A 24 -0.21 17.06 -5.93
N PHE A 25 0.19 17.24 -7.19
CA PHE A 25 1.56 17.61 -7.53
C PHE A 25 1.62 18.60 -8.70
N GLY A 26 2.78 19.23 -8.83
CA GLY A 26 3.04 20.17 -9.91
C GLY A 26 4.51 20.36 -10.20
N PHE A 27 4.78 21.36 -11.04
CA PHE A 27 6.11 21.75 -11.45
C PHE A 27 6.27 23.26 -11.28
N LEU A 28 7.40 23.63 -10.70
CA LEU A 28 7.82 25.00 -10.46
C LEU A 28 8.87 25.38 -11.50
N GLN A 29 8.75 26.59 -12.06
CA GLN A 29 9.78 27.22 -12.87
C GLN A 29 10.62 28.12 -11.95
N PRO A 30 11.90 27.82 -11.71
CA PRO A 30 12.79 28.70 -10.96
C PRO A 30 12.90 30.11 -11.58
N GLU A 31 13.04 31.15 -10.75
CA GLU A 31 13.21 32.53 -11.25
C GLU A 31 14.53 32.74 -12.01
N ASP A 32 15.54 31.92 -11.75
CA ASP A 32 16.84 31.94 -12.45
C ASP A 32 16.81 31.29 -13.84
N GLY A 33 15.66 30.74 -14.25
CA GLY A 33 15.48 30.09 -15.55
C GLY A 33 16.00 28.66 -15.62
N GLY A 34 16.31 28.03 -14.49
CA GLY A 34 16.74 26.63 -14.41
C GLY A 34 15.66 25.59 -14.82
N GLU A 35 16.01 24.32 -14.70
CA GLU A 35 15.10 23.20 -14.99
C GLU A 35 13.87 23.20 -14.08
N GLU A 36 12.78 22.59 -14.56
CA GLU A 36 11.54 22.47 -13.78
C GLU A 36 11.75 21.63 -12.52
N VAL A 37 11.28 22.18 -11.39
CA VAL A 37 11.40 21.54 -10.08
C VAL A 37 10.08 20.89 -9.72
N PHE A 38 10.12 19.60 -9.38
CA PHE A 38 8.94 18.85 -8.95
C PHE A 38 8.49 19.30 -7.55
N VAL A 39 7.18 19.46 -7.35
CA VAL A 39 6.58 19.80 -6.05
C VAL A 39 5.35 18.92 -5.77
N HIS A 40 5.21 18.46 -4.52
CA HIS A 40 4.09 17.66 -4.06
C HIS A 40 3.31 18.38 -2.96
N PHE A 41 2.01 18.09 -2.82
CA PHE A 41 1.12 18.78 -1.87
C PHE A 41 1.57 18.63 -0.41
N SER A 42 2.24 17.52 -0.08
CA SER A 42 2.80 17.25 1.25
C SER A 42 3.83 18.30 1.67
N GLU A 43 4.48 18.93 0.71
CA GLU A 43 5.53 19.92 0.93
C GLU A 43 4.97 21.35 1.08
N LEU A 44 3.66 21.54 0.88
CA LEU A 44 3.03 22.86 0.88
C LEU A 44 2.64 23.29 2.28
N LYS A 45 3.07 24.49 2.69
CA LYS A 45 2.57 25.19 3.86
C LYS A 45 1.25 25.91 3.53
N SER A 46 0.13 25.27 3.83
CA SER A 46 -1.23 25.81 3.61
C SER A 46 -2.04 25.77 4.91
N THR A 47 -2.97 26.72 5.07
CA THR A 47 -3.98 26.75 6.14
C THR A 47 -5.25 25.97 5.78
N GLY A 48 -5.31 25.32 4.61
CA GLY A 48 -6.46 24.59 4.11
C GLY A 48 -6.08 23.55 3.06
N TYR A 49 -6.93 23.37 2.04
CA TYR A 49 -6.67 22.45 0.94
C TYR A 49 -5.30 22.72 0.30
N ARG A 50 -4.44 21.70 0.28
CA ARG A 50 -3.03 21.83 -0.15
C ARG A 50 -2.96 21.77 -1.66
N SER A 51 -3.09 22.94 -2.29
CA SER A 51 -3.00 23.11 -3.73
C SER A 51 -2.15 24.31 -4.09
N LEU A 52 -1.72 24.38 -5.34
CA LEU A 52 -1.03 25.53 -5.91
C LEU A 52 -1.82 26.10 -7.08
N LYS A 53 -1.82 27.42 -7.24
CA LYS A 53 -2.43 28.06 -8.39
C LYS A 53 -1.39 28.26 -9.49
N LYS A 54 -1.73 27.94 -10.75
CA LYS A 54 -0.85 28.24 -11.90
C LYS A 54 -0.52 29.74 -11.93
N GLY A 55 0.77 30.07 -12.04
CA GLY A 55 1.29 31.44 -12.01
C GLY A 55 1.53 32.00 -10.60
N GLU A 56 1.25 31.23 -9.55
CA GLU A 56 1.57 31.62 -8.17
C GLU A 56 3.09 31.67 -7.94
N VAL A 57 3.56 32.66 -7.18
CA VAL A 57 4.97 32.76 -6.77
C VAL A 57 5.15 32.01 -5.46
N VAL A 58 6.17 31.17 -5.37
CA VAL A 58 6.48 30.34 -4.21
C VAL A 58 7.95 30.43 -3.82
N GLU A 59 8.21 30.20 -2.54
CA GLU A 59 9.52 30.04 -1.92
C GLU A 59 9.67 28.62 -1.40
N TYR A 60 10.80 27.97 -1.70
CA TYR A 60 11.03 26.55 -1.37
C TYR A 60 12.51 26.24 -1.19
N ASP A 61 12.79 25.10 -0.58
CA ASP A 61 14.13 24.54 -0.50
C ASP A 61 14.29 23.47 -1.60
N LEU A 62 15.45 23.44 -2.25
CA LEU A 62 15.74 22.46 -3.31
C LEU A 62 16.51 21.28 -2.73
N VAL A 63 15.94 20.08 -2.85
CA VAL A 63 16.60 18.83 -2.47
C VAL A 63 16.87 18.03 -3.74
N ARG A 64 18.12 17.59 -3.93
CA ARG A 64 18.50 16.68 -5.01
C ARG A 64 18.28 15.25 -4.56
N GLU A 65 17.49 14.49 -5.30
CA GLU A 65 17.26 13.07 -5.02
C GLU A 65 18.40 12.25 -5.65
N GLU A 66 19.26 11.65 -4.81
CA GLU A 66 20.47 10.93 -5.26
C GLU A 66 20.16 9.72 -6.15
N SER A 67 18.95 9.16 -6.07
CA SER A 67 18.53 7.97 -6.83
C SER A 67 18.05 8.26 -8.26
N LYS A 68 17.65 9.50 -8.58
CA LYS A 68 16.99 9.83 -9.86
C LYS A 68 17.53 11.09 -10.55
N GLY A 69 18.46 11.82 -9.94
CA GLY A 69 19.07 13.02 -10.53
C GLY A 69 18.12 14.20 -10.74
N ARG A 70 16.87 14.11 -10.28
CA ARG A 70 15.86 15.18 -10.38
C ARG A 70 15.81 15.97 -9.08
N CYS A 71 15.57 17.27 -9.19
CA CYS A 71 15.43 18.15 -8.04
C CYS A 71 13.96 18.24 -7.61
N LYS A 72 13.73 18.19 -6.29
CA LYS A 72 12.41 18.34 -5.66
C LYS A 72 12.38 19.60 -4.79
N ALA A 73 11.26 20.30 -4.79
CA ALA A 73 10.96 21.40 -3.89
C ALA A 73 10.36 20.86 -2.58
N VAL A 74 10.89 21.28 -1.44
CA VAL A 74 10.38 21.01 -0.09
C VAL A 74 10.14 22.32 0.68
N ASN A 75 9.42 22.26 1.80
CA ASN A 75 9.10 23.43 2.65
C ASN A 75 8.48 24.62 1.87
N VAL A 76 7.61 24.31 0.92
CA VAL A 76 7.06 25.26 -0.05
C VAL A 76 6.07 26.20 0.63
N SER A 77 6.27 27.50 0.46
CA SER A 77 5.45 28.58 1.00
C SER A 77 5.23 29.67 -0.04
N GLY A 78 4.28 30.58 0.19
CA GLY A 78 4.22 31.84 -0.57
C GLY A 78 5.36 32.80 -0.17
N PRO A 79 5.51 33.94 -0.87
CA PRO A 79 6.60 34.89 -0.64
C PRO A 79 6.63 35.40 0.81
N GLY A 80 7.80 35.39 1.44
CA GLY A 80 7.93 35.78 2.85
C GLY A 80 7.37 34.76 3.85
N GLY A 81 7.22 33.49 3.44
CA GLY A 81 6.80 32.40 4.31
C GLY A 81 5.30 32.33 4.63
N ILE A 82 4.49 33.13 3.92
CA ILE A 82 3.02 33.10 4.00
C ILE A 82 2.48 31.78 3.43
N SER A 83 1.23 31.47 3.75
CA SER A 83 0.56 30.30 3.17
C SER A 83 0.36 30.46 1.66
N VAL A 84 0.46 29.35 0.94
CA VAL A 84 0.17 29.30 -0.50
C VAL A 84 -1.29 29.67 -0.77
N GLN A 85 -1.54 30.35 -1.89
CA GLN A 85 -2.87 30.80 -2.31
C GLN A 85 -3.75 29.62 -2.68
N GLY A 86 -3.20 28.67 -3.46
CA GLY A 86 -3.90 27.47 -3.91
C GLY A 86 -5.18 27.74 -4.72
N LEU A 87 -5.93 26.66 -4.97
CA LEU A 87 -7.25 26.69 -5.56
C LEU A 87 -8.31 26.70 -4.44
N ALA A 88 -9.31 27.57 -4.56
CA ALA A 88 -10.45 27.55 -3.64
C ALA A 88 -11.23 26.24 -3.81
N ARG A 89 -11.56 25.58 -2.69
CA ARG A 89 -12.45 24.42 -2.68
C ARG A 89 -13.74 24.79 -3.41
N ARG A 90 -14.12 24.02 -4.43
CA ARG A 90 -15.37 24.23 -5.15
C ARG A 90 -16.51 23.89 -4.19
N GLU A 91 -17.07 24.89 -3.53
CA GLU A 91 -18.23 24.72 -2.64
C GLU A 91 -19.41 24.18 -3.46
N THR A 92 -19.81 22.93 -3.20
CA THR A 92 -21.12 22.45 -3.62
C THR A 92 -22.17 23.22 -2.82
N LYS A 93 -22.94 24.06 -3.53
CA LYS A 93 -23.98 24.92 -2.91
C LYS A 93 -24.92 24.06 -2.05
N PRO A 94 -25.10 24.36 -0.76
CA PRO A 94 -26.10 23.68 0.05
C PRO A 94 -27.50 24.10 -0.41
N ASN A 95 -28.35 23.10 -0.66
CA ASN A 95 -29.70 23.30 -1.16
C ASN A 95 -30.56 23.93 -0.04
N SER A 96 -30.92 25.21 -0.21
CA SER A 96 -31.71 25.96 0.74
C SER A 96 -33.20 25.58 0.66
N LYS A 97 -33.73 24.88 1.66
CA LYS A 97 -35.14 25.00 2.09
C LYS A 97 -35.29 24.91 3.63
N LYS A 98 -35.42 26.11 4.22
CA LYS A 98 -36.31 26.55 5.34
C LYS A 98 -37.37 25.51 5.75
N ARG A 99 -37.80 25.31 7.02
CA ARG A 99 -37.88 26.03 8.32
C ARG A 99 -38.22 24.92 9.36
N GLY A 100 -37.99 24.94 10.67
CA GLY A 100 -37.76 26.01 11.64
C GLY A 100 -38.71 25.84 12.84
N HIS A 101 -38.18 25.47 14.01
CA HIS A 101 -38.65 25.76 15.39
C HIS A 101 -37.62 25.10 16.34
N GLY A 102 -36.96 25.70 17.33
CA GLY A 102 -37.03 27.01 17.95
C GLY A 102 -36.99 26.83 19.47
N SER A 103 -35.86 27.11 20.12
CA SER A 103 -35.81 27.62 21.50
C SER A 103 -34.43 28.22 21.80
N GLU A 104 -34.46 29.38 22.47
CA GLU A 104 -33.35 30.30 22.71
C GLU A 104 -32.77 30.19 24.13
N ARG A 105 -31.44 30.29 24.22
CA ARG A 105 -30.60 31.06 25.20
C ARG A 105 -30.60 30.66 26.70
N PRO A 106 -29.65 31.17 27.53
CA PRO A 106 -28.52 32.09 27.26
C PRO A 106 -27.14 31.66 27.81
N ASN A 107 -26.14 32.47 27.43
CA ASN A 107 -24.76 32.57 27.91
C ASN A 107 -24.59 32.58 29.44
N ASP A 108 -23.46 32.06 29.92
CA ASP A 108 -22.62 32.72 30.92
C ASP A 108 -21.18 32.17 30.88
N VAL A 109 -20.21 33.09 30.91
CA VAL A 109 -18.78 32.85 31.16
C VAL A 109 -18.51 33.37 32.57
N PRO A 110 -17.62 32.73 33.35
CA PRO A 110 -16.53 33.54 33.90
C PRO A 110 -15.15 32.87 33.88
N GLU A 111 -14.16 33.75 33.95
CA GLU A 111 -12.70 33.56 33.96
C GLU A 111 -12.12 32.82 35.18
N HIS A 112 -10.88 32.36 34.96
CA HIS A 112 -9.71 32.35 35.86
C HIS A 112 -9.76 31.69 37.24
N ALA A 113 -8.91 30.66 37.44
CA ALA A 113 -7.90 30.63 38.53
C ALA A 113 -6.89 29.45 38.39
N THR A 114 -5.65 29.81 38.10
CA THR A 114 -4.35 29.41 38.69
C THR A 114 -4.11 28.07 39.41
N ARG A 115 -2.83 27.60 39.28
CA ARG A 115 -2.01 26.69 40.14
C ARG A 115 -2.11 25.19 39.78
N THR A 116 -1.07 24.35 39.77
CA THR A 116 0.36 24.42 40.14
C THR A 116 1.06 23.19 39.57
N ALA A 117 2.39 23.26 39.47
CA ALA A 117 3.31 22.18 39.13
C ALA A 117 3.18 20.94 40.06
N GLY A 118 3.44 19.76 39.50
CA GLY A 118 3.59 18.49 40.20
C GLY A 118 4.43 17.52 39.35
N ASP A 119 5.37 16.86 40.02
CA ASP A 119 6.57 16.21 39.51
C ASP A 119 6.43 15.04 38.53
N ALA A 120 7.51 14.82 37.76
CA ALA A 120 7.79 13.61 37.00
C ALA A 120 8.03 12.39 37.91
N PRO A 121 7.93 11.18 37.35
CA PRO A 121 9.14 10.38 37.29
C PRO A 121 9.41 9.70 35.94
N GLN A 122 10.70 9.54 35.69
CA GLN A 122 11.34 8.80 34.60
C GLN A 122 11.18 7.29 34.75
N GLY A 123 11.23 6.59 33.62
CA GLY A 123 11.49 5.15 33.49
C GLY A 123 10.63 4.55 32.39
N GLY A 124 11.10 3.82 31.39
CA GLY A 124 12.42 3.36 30.94
C GLY A 124 12.13 2.57 29.65
N SER A 125 12.97 2.67 28.63
CA SER A 125 12.81 1.86 27.40
C SER A 125 12.93 0.37 27.71
N PRO A 126 12.08 -0.51 27.16
CA PRO A 126 12.30 -1.95 27.25
C PRO A 126 13.53 -2.35 26.43
N VAL A 127 14.47 -2.99 27.11
CA VAL A 127 15.69 -3.61 26.59
C VAL A 127 15.31 -4.94 25.91
N ALA A 128 15.83 -5.18 24.71
CA ALA A 128 15.79 -6.49 24.06
C ALA A 128 16.70 -7.45 24.84
N THR A 129 16.14 -8.53 25.38
CA THR A 129 16.90 -9.54 26.13
C THR A 129 17.56 -10.52 25.16
N GLU A 130 18.89 -10.62 25.24
CA GLU A 130 19.72 -11.64 24.57
C GLU A 130 19.20 -13.06 24.84
N CYS A 131 19.03 -13.86 23.78
CA CYS A 131 18.82 -15.29 23.91
C CYS A 131 20.14 -16.03 23.67
N ALA A 132 20.54 -16.82 24.68
CA ALA A 132 21.81 -17.52 24.75
C ALA A 132 21.97 -18.58 23.66
N SER A 133 23.14 -18.58 23.01
CA SER A 133 23.56 -19.56 22.02
C SER A 133 23.83 -20.93 22.69
N ASN A 134 22.90 -21.87 22.55
CA ASN A 134 23.18 -23.29 22.76
C ASN A 134 23.34 -24.00 21.42
N LYS A 135 24.60 -24.27 21.04
CA LYS A 135 24.96 -25.12 19.90
C LYS A 135 24.64 -26.58 20.23
N ALA A 136 23.45 -27.05 19.88
CA ALA A 136 23.18 -28.46 19.73
C ALA A 136 23.54 -28.89 18.30
N GLN A 137 24.48 -29.82 18.17
CA GLN A 137 24.83 -30.46 16.91
C GLN A 137 23.65 -31.31 16.44
N TYR A 138 23.01 -30.94 15.33
CA TYR A 138 22.05 -31.78 14.64
C TYR A 138 22.69 -32.32 13.36
N THR A 139 22.65 -33.64 13.24
CA THR A 139 23.06 -34.41 12.06
C THR A 139 22.11 -34.08 10.91
N VAL A 140 22.66 -33.59 9.80
CA VAL A 140 21.93 -33.38 8.53
C VAL A 140 21.42 -34.75 8.05
N VAL A 141 20.14 -35.02 8.28
CA VAL A 141 19.46 -36.14 7.63
C VAL A 141 19.05 -35.66 6.25
N ASN A 142 19.90 -35.91 5.25
CA ASN A 142 19.54 -35.79 3.84
C ASN A 142 18.41 -36.79 3.53
N LYS A 143 17.17 -36.34 3.70
CA LYS A 143 16.02 -36.86 2.98
C LYS A 143 15.23 -35.68 2.46
N VAL A 144 15.51 -35.33 1.22
CA VAL A 144 14.71 -34.42 0.40
C VAL A 144 13.29 -34.98 0.34
N PRO A 145 12.26 -34.27 0.84
CA PRO A 145 10.89 -34.61 0.56
C PRO A 145 10.59 -34.30 -0.91
N THR A 146 10.08 -35.29 -1.63
CA THR A 146 9.75 -35.29 -3.06
C THR A 146 8.55 -34.38 -3.39
N PHE A 147 8.64 -33.07 -3.13
CA PHE A 147 7.53 -32.13 -3.41
C PHE A 147 7.86 -31.07 -4.49
N LEU A 148 9.09 -31.02 -5.02
CA LEU A 148 9.46 -30.01 -6.03
C LEU A 148 9.78 -30.58 -7.42
N GLN A 149 9.38 -31.82 -7.69
CA GLN A 149 9.29 -32.33 -9.06
C GLN A 149 7.84 -32.21 -9.54
N MET A 150 7.43 -31.02 -9.98
CA MET A 150 6.11 -30.85 -10.58
C MET A 150 6.22 -30.22 -11.97
N ASP A 151 5.92 -31.03 -12.99
CA ASP A 151 5.54 -30.56 -14.32
C ASP A 151 4.26 -29.70 -14.21
N PRO A 152 3.99 -28.76 -15.14
CA PRO A 152 2.78 -27.95 -15.12
C PRO A 152 1.53 -28.83 -14.96
N ILE A 153 0.81 -28.60 -13.85
CA ILE A 153 -0.21 -29.52 -13.34
C ILE A 153 -1.39 -29.60 -14.32
N PRO A 154 -1.86 -30.80 -14.71
CA PRO A 154 -2.97 -31.00 -15.65
C PRO A 154 -4.26 -30.25 -15.30
N GLN A 155 -4.48 -29.95 -14.02
CA GLN A 155 -5.68 -29.26 -13.53
C GLN A 155 -5.69 -27.76 -13.86
N ALA A 156 -4.53 -27.08 -13.81
CA ALA A 156 -4.41 -25.68 -14.23
C ALA A 156 -4.70 -25.52 -15.71
N LEU A 157 -4.12 -26.42 -16.52
CA LEU A 157 -4.38 -26.49 -17.95
C LEU A 157 -5.85 -26.79 -18.24
N LYS A 158 -6.49 -27.67 -17.46
CA LYS A 158 -7.92 -27.99 -17.60
C LYS A 158 -8.83 -26.80 -17.29
N THR A 159 -8.62 -26.09 -16.18
CA THR A 159 -9.41 -24.90 -15.83
C THR A 159 -9.24 -23.80 -16.86
N ILE A 160 -8.01 -23.56 -17.33
CA ILE A 160 -7.74 -22.64 -18.43
C ILE A 160 -8.52 -23.10 -19.69
N GLN A 161 -8.45 -24.38 -20.06
CA GLN A 161 -9.18 -24.91 -21.21
C GLN A 161 -10.71 -24.74 -21.11
N GLU A 162 -11.31 -24.90 -19.92
CA GLU A 162 -12.75 -24.72 -19.70
C GLU A 162 -13.19 -23.25 -19.77
N THR A 163 -12.41 -22.33 -19.20
CA THR A 163 -12.65 -20.88 -19.33
C THR A 163 -12.48 -20.43 -20.78
N LEU A 164 -11.46 -20.94 -21.47
CA LEU A 164 -11.22 -20.68 -22.89
C LEU A 164 -12.35 -21.21 -23.77
N ALA A 165 -12.86 -22.42 -23.47
CA ALA A 165 -14.00 -22.99 -24.17
C ALA A 165 -15.28 -22.18 -23.97
N THR A 166 -15.48 -21.59 -22.79
CA THR A 166 -16.68 -20.79 -22.47
C THR A 166 -16.64 -19.40 -23.11
N LYS A 167 -15.49 -18.71 -23.08
CA LYS A 167 -15.37 -17.33 -23.58
C LYS A 167 -15.01 -17.25 -25.07
N TYR A 168 -14.14 -18.14 -25.55
CA TYR A 168 -13.58 -18.10 -26.90
C TYR A 168 -13.93 -19.35 -27.73
N GLY A 169 -14.59 -20.36 -27.16
CA GLY A 169 -15.00 -21.58 -27.87
C GLY A 169 -13.87 -22.59 -28.09
N SER A 170 -12.67 -22.13 -28.49
CA SER A 170 -11.50 -23.00 -28.72
C SER A 170 -10.17 -22.27 -28.47
N TYR A 171 -9.09 -23.04 -28.28
CA TYR A 171 -7.74 -22.49 -28.22
C TYR A 171 -7.35 -21.74 -29.51
N ALA A 172 -7.73 -22.26 -30.68
CA ALA A 172 -7.46 -21.60 -31.96
C ALA A 172 -8.16 -20.23 -32.06
N SER A 173 -9.39 -20.13 -31.57
CA SER A 173 -10.15 -18.88 -31.52
C SER A 173 -9.56 -17.88 -30.53
N LEU A 174 -9.04 -18.33 -29.39
CA LEU A 174 -8.26 -17.47 -28.49
C LEU A 174 -7.01 -16.95 -29.19
N GLN A 175 -6.24 -17.84 -29.83
CA GLN A 175 -5.01 -17.47 -30.51
C GLN A 175 -5.28 -16.43 -31.60
N GLU A 176 -6.30 -16.64 -32.44
CA GLU A 176 -6.69 -15.67 -33.47
C GLU A 176 -7.11 -14.32 -32.88
N HIS A 177 -7.84 -14.32 -31.76
CA HIS A 177 -8.22 -13.10 -31.07
C HIS A 177 -7.00 -12.36 -30.50
N VAL A 178 -6.09 -13.06 -29.81
CA VAL A 178 -4.85 -12.48 -29.26
C VAL A 178 -3.97 -11.94 -30.39
N ASP A 179 -3.81 -12.69 -31.49
CA ASP A 179 -3.06 -12.26 -32.66
C ASP A 179 -3.67 -10.97 -33.27
N GLY A 180 -5.00 -10.88 -33.31
CA GLY A 180 -5.72 -9.68 -33.72
C GLY A 180 -5.49 -8.48 -32.80
N LEU A 181 -5.50 -8.68 -31.48
CA LEU A 181 -5.22 -7.62 -30.50
C LEU A 181 -3.76 -7.14 -30.54
N MET A 182 -2.83 -8.05 -30.82
CA MET A 182 -1.40 -7.80 -30.94
C MET A 182 -1.01 -7.20 -32.30
N ALA A 183 -1.89 -7.26 -33.30
CA ALA A 183 -1.66 -6.61 -34.59
C ALA A 183 -1.43 -5.10 -34.42
N HIS A 184 -0.76 -4.48 -35.39
CA HIS A 184 -0.47 -3.04 -35.36
C HIS A 184 0.19 -2.58 -34.04
N GLU A 185 1.23 -3.31 -33.61
CA GLU A 185 1.99 -3.01 -32.38
C GLU A 185 1.13 -3.04 -31.09
N GLY A 186 0.10 -3.90 -31.05
CA GLY A 186 -0.75 -4.07 -29.87
C GLY A 186 -1.84 -3.01 -29.71
N GLN A 187 -2.24 -2.35 -30.80
CA GLN A 187 -3.27 -1.31 -30.74
C GLN A 187 -4.61 -1.85 -30.20
N GLY A 188 -5.00 -3.07 -30.56
CA GLY A 188 -6.24 -3.67 -30.06
C GLY A 188 -6.20 -3.89 -28.54
N LEU A 189 -5.06 -4.35 -28.00
CA LEU A 189 -4.89 -4.44 -26.54
C LEU A 189 -4.99 -3.08 -25.85
N MET A 190 -4.43 -2.04 -26.46
CA MET A 190 -4.50 -0.69 -25.91
C MET A 190 -5.95 -0.17 -25.89
N GLU A 191 -6.71 -0.41 -26.96
CA GLU A 191 -8.12 -0.04 -27.05
C GLU A 191 -8.95 -0.73 -25.96
N GLU A 192 -8.84 -2.06 -25.83
CA GLU A 192 -9.54 -2.79 -24.75
C GLU A 192 -9.12 -2.32 -23.35
N PHE A 193 -7.84 -2.00 -23.15
CA PHE A 193 -7.35 -1.47 -21.88
C PHE A 193 -7.89 -0.05 -21.60
N MET A 194 -8.08 0.78 -22.62
CA MET A 194 -8.69 2.11 -22.47
C MET A 194 -10.18 2.02 -22.13
N ASP A 195 -10.92 1.03 -22.63
CA ASP A 195 -12.32 0.82 -22.24
C ASP A 195 -12.46 0.55 -20.73
N LEU A 196 -11.54 -0.22 -20.15
CA LEU A 196 -11.50 -0.43 -18.69
C LEU A 196 -11.26 0.87 -17.93
N ARG A 197 -10.42 1.76 -18.48
CA ARG A 197 -10.15 3.08 -17.89
C ARG A 197 -11.37 3.99 -17.96
N ASP A 198 -12.11 3.97 -19.06
CA ASP A 198 -13.34 4.75 -19.20
C ASP A 198 -14.43 4.25 -18.23
N LEU A 199 -14.49 2.94 -18.00
CA LEU A 199 -15.35 2.35 -16.97
C LEU A 199 -14.93 2.80 -15.56
N ASP A 200 -13.64 2.80 -15.25
CA ASP A 200 -13.11 3.28 -13.97
C ASP A 200 -13.49 4.75 -13.74
N ILE A 201 -13.28 5.62 -14.73
CA ILE A 201 -13.69 7.04 -14.68
C ILE A 201 -15.21 7.18 -14.46
N ALA A 202 -16.01 6.33 -15.09
CA ALA A 202 -17.45 6.35 -14.90
C ALA A 202 -17.85 6.01 -13.45
N LEU A 203 -17.15 5.05 -12.83
CA LEU A 203 -17.34 4.65 -11.44
C LEU A 203 -16.83 5.71 -10.44
N GLU A 204 -15.70 6.37 -10.74
CA GLU A 204 -15.10 7.42 -9.90
C GLU A 204 -16.01 8.64 -9.68
N ASN A 205 -17.00 8.87 -10.54
CA ASN A 205 -17.98 9.95 -10.35
C ASN A 205 -18.93 9.70 -9.17
N GLU A 206 -18.85 8.54 -8.51
CA GLU A 206 -19.51 8.29 -7.23
C GLU A 206 -18.69 8.90 -6.08
N ALA A 207 -19.22 9.97 -5.46
CA ALA A 207 -18.55 10.78 -4.44
C ALA A 207 -18.12 10.04 -3.15
N SER A 208 -18.24 8.72 -3.07
CA SER A 208 -18.00 7.90 -1.88
C SER A 208 -16.88 6.88 -1.98
N LEU A 209 -16.23 6.68 -3.14
CA LEU A 209 -15.32 5.54 -3.37
C LEU A 209 -14.12 5.46 -2.42
N TRP A 210 -13.66 6.56 -1.83
CA TRP A 210 -12.47 6.56 -0.95
C TRP A 210 -12.69 7.29 0.37
N THR A 211 -13.95 7.38 0.82
CA THR A 211 -14.36 8.21 1.96
C THR A 211 -13.53 7.95 3.22
N SER A 212 -13.28 6.68 3.57
CA SER A 212 -12.48 6.34 4.76
C SER A 212 -10.98 6.55 4.52
N ALA A 213 -10.50 6.31 3.30
CA ALA A 213 -9.08 6.43 2.95
C ALA A 213 -8.58 7.87 3.01
N TRP A 214 -9.45 8.84 2.71
CA TRP A 214 -9.15 10.28 2.79
C TRP A 214 -9.35 10.90 4.18
N GLN A 215 -9.68 10.10 5.19
CA GLN A 215 -9.73 10.64 6.54
C GLN A 215 -8.32 10.98 7.03
N PRO A 216 -8.09 12.15 7.68
CA PRO A 216 -6.75 12.57 8.10
C PRO A 216 -6.01 11.55 8.96
N TYR A 217 -6.72 10.79 9.79
CA TYR A 217 -6.19 9.74 10.66
C TYR A 217 -5.86 8.42 9.91
N ASN A 218 -6.24 8.30 8.63
CA ASN A 218 -5.94 7.15 7.78
C ASN A 218 -4.90 7.45 6.69
N GLU A 219 -4.60 8.72 6.39
CA GLU A 219 -3.61 9.10 5.38
C GLU A 219 -2.25 8.41 5.60
N CYS A 220 -1.79 8.34 6.85
CA CYS A 220 -0.51 7.71 7.20
C CYS A 220 -0.49 6.18 7.07
N LYS A 221 -1.66 5.56 6.85
CA LYS A 221 -1.81 4.11 6.66
C LYS A 221 -1.73 3.72 5.19
N ASN A 222 -1.61 4.69 4.27
CA ASN A 222 -1.48 4.47 2.83
C ASN A 222 -0.03 4.65 2.36
N ARG A 223 0.48 3.68 1.61
CA ARG A 223 1.83 3.72 1.03
C ARG A 223 1.91 4.70 -0.14
N TYR A 224 0.84 4.75 -0.93
CA TYR A 224 0.70 5.65 -2.06
C TYR A 224 -0.59 6.45 -1.89
N TRP A 225 -0.53 7.75 -2.14
CA TRP A 225 -1.65 8.65 -1.96
C TRP A 225 -2.73 8.42 -3.04
N ASP A 226 -2.35 7.87 -4.19
CA ASP A 226 -3.19 7.61 -5.37
C ASP A 226 -3.65 6.14 -5.48
N ILE A 227 -3.22 5.26 -4.57
CA ILE A 227 -3.66 3.87 -4.52
C ILE A 227 -4.43 3.65 -3.22
N LEU A 228 -5.72 3.90 -3.28
CA LEU A 228 -6.62 3.89 -2.12
C LEU A 228 -7.68 2.79 -2.26
N PRO A 229 -8.06 2.13 -1.15
CA PRO A 229 -9.02 1.05 -1.21
C PRO A 229 -10.42 1.57 -1.52
N ASN A 230 -11.16 0.86 -2.38
CA ASN A 230 -12.56 1.17 -2.65
C ASN A 230 -13.41 0.99 -1.38
N GLU A 231 -14.17 2.01 -0.98
CA GLU A 231 -14.95 2.07 0.26
C GLU A 231 -15.97 0.94 0.37
N HIS A 232 -16.56 0.53 -0.74
CA HIS A 232 -17.63 -0.47 -0.76
C HIS A 232 -17.10 -1.89 -0.54
N THR A 233 -15.85 -2.15 -0.91
CA THR A 233 -15.24 -3.49 -0.81
C THR A 233 -14.07 -3.54 0.17
N ARG A 234 -13.71 -2.42 0.81
CA ARG A 234 -12.56 -2.38 1.72
C ARG A 234 -12.70 -3.42 2.84
N PHE A 235 -11.58 -3.99 3.23
CA PHE A 235 -11.54 -4.81 4.44
C PHE A 235 -11.78 -3.91 5.66
N ARG A 236 -12.65 -4.37 6.59
CA ARG A 236 -12.96 -3.65 7.83
C ARG A 236 -12.42 -4.44 9.00
N LEU A 237 -11.45 -3.86 9.70
CA LEU A 237 -10.87 -4.49 10.89
C LEU A 237 -11.85 -4.39 12.05
N SER A 238 -12.03 -5.51 12.75
CA SER A 238 -12.73 -5.59 14.03
C SER A 238 -11.73 -5.31 15.14
N LEU A 239 -11.34 -4.04 15.26
CA LEU A 239 -10.46 -3.54 16.31
C LEU A 239 -11.19 -2.50 17.14
N ASP A 240 -11.07 -2.60 18.45
CA ASP A 240 -11.45 -1.51 19.36
C ASP A 240 -10.43 -0.38 19.24
N GLY A 241 -10.90 0.87 19.18
CA GLY A 241 -10.01 2.02 19.14
C GLY A 241 -10.68 3.31 18.68
N ASP A 242 -9.82 4.33 18.53
CA ASP A 242 -10.21 5.64 18.01
C ASP A 242 -10.60 5.59 16.52
N GLU A 243 -10.97 6.75 15.98
CA GLU A 243 -11.34 6.90 14.58
C GLU A 243 -10.29 6.27 13.62
N GLY A 244 -10.77 5.41 12.73
CA GLY A 244 -9.94 4.69 11.76
C GLY A 244 -9.27 3.42 12.28
N ALA A 245 -9.56 2.95 13.50
CA ALA A 245 -9.12 1.62 13.96
C ALA A 245 -9.57 0.49 13.00
N ASP A 246 -10.71 0.67 12.32
CA ASP A 246 -11.25 -0.28 11.35
C ASP A 246 -10.53 -0.27 9.98
N TYR A 247 -9.58 0.63 9.79
CA TYR A 247 -9.01 0.92 8.47
C TYR A 247 -7.70 0.19 8.21
N ILE A 248 -7.64 -0.47 7.06
CA ILE A 248 -6.43 -0.94 6.39
C ILE A 248 -6.60 -0.74 4.89
N ASN A 249 -5.50 -0.46 4.18
CA ASN A 249 -5.52 -0.35 2.72
C ASN A 249 -5.53 -1.77 2.09
N ALA A 250 -6.74 -2.33 2.04
CA ALA A 250 -7.04 -3.61 1.42
C ALA A 250 -8.52 -3.69 1.00
N ASN A 251 -8.83 -4.49 -0.02
CA ASN A 251 -10.16 -4.77 -0.54
C ASN A 251 -10.42 -6.28 -0.58
N ASN A 252 -11.65 -6.67 -0.28
CA ASN A 252 -12.17 -8.00 -0.57
C ASN A 252 -12.46 -8.11 -2.07
N ILE A 253 -11.98 -9.19 -2.67
CA ILE A 253 -12.20 -9.52 -4.08
C ILE A 253 -12.93 -10.86 -4.12
N CYS A 254 -14.17 -10.84 -4.58
CA CYS A 254 -14.97 -12.05 -4.69
C CYS A 254 -14.49 -12.91 -5.86
N GLY A 255 -14.01 -14.12 -5.58
CA GLY A 255 -13.51 -15.04 -6.59
C GLY A 255 -14.55 -15.44 -7.62
N ALA A 256 -15.80 -15.63 -7.14
CA ALA A 256 -16.90 -16.07 -8.00
C ALA A 256 -17.18 -15.09 -9.14
N ALA A 257 -16.90 -13.79 -8.95
CA ALA A 257 -17.02 -12.78 -9.99
C ALA A 257 -16.04 -13.01 -11.17
N PHE A 258 -14.96 -13.76 -10.93
CA PHE A 258 -13.91 -14.09 -11.88
C PHE A 258 -13.91 -15.58 -12.28
N GLY A 259 -14.95 -16.33 -11.91
CA GLY A 259 -15.05 -17.75 -12.21
C GLY A 259 -14.06 -18.63 -11.43
N VAL A 260 -13.53 -18.11 -10.31
CA VAL A 260 -12.70 -18.89 -9.38
C VAL A 260 -13.45 -19.10 -8.07
N SER A 261 -13.24 -20.24 -7.41
CA SER A 261 -13.95 -20.58 -6.16
C SER A 261 -13.41 -19.85 -4.93
N GLN A 262 -12.28 -19.16 -5.07
CA GLN A 262 -11.52 -18.61 -3.95
C GLN A 262 -11.72 -17.09 -3.86
N ASP A 263 -12.14 -16.61 -2.70
CA ASP A 263 -12.12 -15.17 -2.39
C ASP A 263 -10.71 -14.72 -2.01
N PHE A 264 -10.38 -13.48 -2.36
CA PHE A 264 -9.08 -12.87 -2.06
C PHE A 264 -9.24 -11.61 -1.23
N ILE A 265 -8.17 -11.28 -0.50
CA ILE A 265 -7.96 -9.95 0.05
C ILE A 265 -6.72 -9.39 -0.64
N CYS A 266 -6.89 -8.29 -1.36
CA CYS A 266 -5.79 -7.60 -2.03
C CYS A 266 -5.54 -6.27 -1.33
N GLY A 267 -4.30 -6.02 -0.94
CA GLY A 267 -3.91 -4.78 -0.26
C GLY A 267 -2.43 -4.47 -0.44
N GLN A 268 -2.04 -3.27 -0.02
CA GLN A 268 -0.65 -2.85 -0.07
C GLN A 268 0.21 -3.66 0.93
N ALA A 269 1.52 -3.75 0.66
CA ALA A 269 2.47 -4.25 1.65
C ALA A 269 2.48 -3.36 2.90
N PRO A 270 2.46 -3.95 4.12
CA PRO A 270 2.32 -3.18 5.36
C PRO A 270 3.44 -2.16 5.56
N LEU A 271 3.07 -1.01 6.13
CA LEU A 271 3.96 0.01 6.64
C LEU A 271 4.31 -0.31 8.09
N HIS A 272 5.35 0.35 8.64
CA HIS A 272 5.73 0.19 10.04
C HIS A 272 4.54 0.42 10.99
N GLY A 273 3.74 1.47 10.75
CA GLY A 273 2.55 1.79 11.54
C GLY A 273 1.36 0.85 11.32
N THR A 274 1.39 -0.04 10.32
CA THR A 274 0.27 -0.91 9.96
C THR A 274 0.59 -2.40 10.07
N MET A 275 1.74 -2.80 10.62
CA MET A 275 2.08 -4.22 10.78
C MET A 275 1.12 -4.95 11.72
N GLY A 276 0.70 -4.33 12.81
CA GLY A 276 -0.31 -4.91 13.71
C GLY A 276 -1.66 -5.07 13.01
N HIS A 277 -2.10 -4.06 12.24
CA HIS A 277 -3.33 -4.11 11.44
C HIS A 277 -3.27 -5.22 10.38
N TRP A 278 -2.12 -5.43 9.75
CA TRP A 278 -1.89 -6.51 8.77
C TRP A 278 -2.06 -7.90 9.37
N TRP A 279 -1.43 -8.16 10.51
CA TRP A 279 -1.56 -9.46 11.20
C TRP A 279 -2.96 -9.65 11.81
N HIS A 280 -3.61 -8.56 12.24
CA HIS A 280 -5.02 -8.59 12.64
C HIS A 280 -5.94 -8.98 11.49
N MET A 281 -5.74 -8.40 10.30
CA MET A 281 -6.49 -8.74 9.09
C MET A 281 -6.36 -10.23 8.76
N ILE A 282 -5.12 -10.75 8.72
CA ILE A 282 -4.83 -12.17 8.46
C ILE A 282 -5.56 -13.07 9.46
N TRP A 283 -5.48 -12.73 10.75
CA TRP A 283 -6.14 -13.52 11.80
C TRP A 283 -7.67 -13.47 11.70
N GLN A 284 -8.24 -12.26 11.59
CA GLN A 284 -9.67 -12.02 11.55
C GLN A 284 -10.33 -12.69 10.34
N ALA A 285 -9.69 -12.64 9.18
CA ALA A 285 -10.18 -13.25 7.95
C ALA A 285 -9.84 -14.74 7.83
N GLU A 286 -9.19 -15.31 8.86
CA GLU A 286 -8.74 -16.71 8.87
C GLU A 286 -7.89 -17.07 7.64
N VAL A 287 -7.06 -16.11 7.21
CA VAL A 287 -6.19 -16.27 6.04
C VAL A 287 -5.17 -17.35 6.34
N SER A 288 -5.15 -18.36 5.47
CA SER A 288 -4.28 -19.52 5.58
C SER A 288 -3.13 -19.49 4.56
N MET A 289 -3.21 -18.63 3.56
CA MET A 289 -2.13 -18.34 2.61
C MET A 289 -1.97 -16.84 2.32
N VAL A 290 -0.73 -16.36 2.35
CA VAL A 290 -0.35 -15.03 1.86
C VAL A 290 0.50 -15.18 0.61
N VAL A 291 0.20 -14.40 -0.43
CA VAL A 291 0.96 -14.34 -1.67
C VAL A 291 1.55 -12.93 -1.83
N MET A 292 2.87 -12.84 -1.86
CA MET A 292 3.62 -11.62 -2.05
C MET A 292 4.27 -11.63 -3.43
N VAL A 293 3.81 -10.74 -4.31
CA VAL A 293 4.33 -10.60 -5.69
C VAL A 293 5.24 -9.37 -5.77
N ALA A 294 6.27 -9.32 -4.92
CA ALA A 294 7.22 -8.21 -4.86
C ALA A 294 8.50 -8.61 -4.13
N LYS A 295 9.60 -7.91 -4.44
CA LYS A 295 10.80 -7.88 -3.59
C LYS A 295 10.61 -6.87 -2.46
N LEU A 296 11.39 -6.99 -1.39
CA LEU A 296 11.41 -5.95 -0.33
C LEU A 296 11.96 -4.63 -0.88
N VAL A 297 12.99 -4.72 -1.72
CA VAL A 297 13.66 -3.59 -2.36
C VAL A 297 13.80 -3.86 -3.86
N GLU A 298 13.45 -2.88 -4.67
CA GLU A 298 13.58 -2.88 -6.13
C GLU A 298 14.29 -1.59 -6.56
N ASN A 299 15.40 -1.70 -7.28
CA ASN A 299 16.26 -0.57 -7.66
C ASN A 299 16.52 0.44 -6.52
N GLY A 300 16.84 -0.06 -5.33
CA GLY A 300 17.10 0.76 -4.14
C GLY A 300 15.86 1.41 -3.50
N THR A 301 14.67 1.18 -4.05
CA THR A 301 13.40 1.65 -3.49
C THR A 301 12.76 0.56 -2.65
N VAL A 302 12.41 0.89 -1.41
CA VAL A 302 11.67 -0.03 -0.52
C VAL A 302 10.24 -0.18 -1.01
N LYS A 303 9.86 -1.39 -1.42
CA LYS A 303 8.51 -1.75 -1.89
C LYS A 303 7.68 -2.37 -0.78
N ALA A 304 8.32 -3.12 0.10
CA ALA A 304 7.70 -3.76 1.25
C ALA A 304 8.68 -3.79 2.44
N LEU A 305 8.16 -3.74 3.66
CA LEU A 305 8.93 -4.08 4.85
C LEU A 305 8.82 -5.58 5.10
N CYS A 306 9.84 -6.16 5.72
CA CYS A 306 9.74 -7.54 6.22
C CYS A 306 8.70 -7.56 7.35
N TYR A 307 7.62 -8.31 7.18
CA TYR A 307 6.53 -8.44 8.16
C TYR A 307 6.50 -9.82 8.82
N TRP A 308 7.59 -10.58 8.72
CA TRP A 308 7.78 -11.91 9.29
C TRP A 308 9.15 -11.98 10.02
N PRO A 309 9.40 -12.95 10.91
CA PRO A 309 10.72 -13.15 11.51
C PRO A 309 11.74 -13.60 10.45
N GLU A 310 12.92 -12.98 10.42
CA GLU A 310 13.96 -13.31 9.41
C GLU A 310 14.75 -14.58 9.75
N GLU A 311 14.80 -14.95 11.03
CA GLU A 311 15.55 -16.12 11.48
C GLU A 311 14.61 -17.30 11.76
N MET A 312 14.94 -18.47 11.20
CA MET A 312 14.17 -19.70 11.41
C MET A 312 14.12 -20.05 12.91
N GLY A 313 12.93 -20.38 13.40
CA GLY A 313 12.67 -20.68 14.80
C GLY A 313 12.43 -19.45 15.68
N CYS A 314 12.75 -18.24 15.20
CA CYS A 314 12.52 -17.00 15.92
C CYS A 314 11.06 -16.55 15.83
N THR A 315 10.65 -15.78 16.84
CA THR A 315 9.33 -15.17 16.96
C THR A 315 9.45 -13.66 16.96
N ALA A 316 8.61 -12.99 16.19
CA ALA A 316 8.47 -11.53 16.19
C ALA A 316 7.04 -11.15 16.61
N THR A 317 6.90 -10.01 17.31
CA THR A 317 5.62 -9.52 17.81
C THR A 317 5.12 -8.35 16.97
N TYR A 318 3.87 -8.42 16.51
CA TYR A 318 3.21 -7.40 15.71
C TYR A 318 1.83 -7.07 16.31
N GLY A 319 1.74 -5.99 17.08
CA GLY A 319 0.54 -5.70 17.86
C GLY A 319 0.27 -6.81 18.88
N ALA A 320 -0.92 -7.43 18.81
CA ALA A 320 -1.33 -8.53 19.68
C ALA A 320 -0.87 -9.92 19.20
N TYR A 321 -0.16 -10.00 18.07
CA TYR A 321 0.17 -11.26 17.39
C TYR A 321 1.65 -11.61 17.54
N HIS A 322 1.93 -12.87 17.81
CA HIS A 322 3.27 -13.44 17.84
C HIS A 322 3.41 -14.35 16.62
N VAL A 323 4.33 -14.03 15.73
CA VAL A 323 4.54 -14.76 14.49
C VAL A 323 5.87 -15.47 14.58
N LYS A 324 5.88 -16.78 14.37
CA LYS A 324 7.07 -17.62 14.40
C LYS A 324 7.35 -18.19 13.02
N LEU A 325 8.61 -18.09 12.58
CA LEU A 325 9.06 -18.75 11.36
C LEU A 325 9.38 -20.21 11.67
N LEU A 326 8.61 -21.14 11.10
CA LEU A 326 8.84 -22.58 11.31
C LEU A 326 9.79 -23.16 10.26
N GLU A 327 9.64 -22.73 9.01
CA GLU A 327 10.38 -23.25 7.87
C GLU A 327 10.44 -22.18 6.77
N GLU A 328 11.56 -22.13 6.05
CA GLU A 328 11.74 -21.35 4.82
C GLU A 328 12.40 -22.22 3.76
N VAL A 329 11.80 -22.28 2.57
CA VAL A 329 12.29 -23.04 1.43
C VAL A 329 12.29 -22.15 0.20
N GLN A 330 13.41 -22.12 -0.52
CA GLN A 330 13.52 -21.45 -1.82
C GLN A 330 13.42 -22.49 -2.95
N SER A 331 12.76 -22.12 -4.05
CA SER A 331 12.70 -22.93 -5.26
C SER A 331 14.08 -23.07 -5.92
N GLU A 332 14.26 -24.13 -6.73
CA GLU A 332 15.54 -24.41 -7.40
C GLU A 332 15.96 -23.29 -8.38
N ASP A 333 14.98 -22.67 -9.04
CA ASP A 333 15.18 -21.51 -9.92
C ASP A 333 15.44 -20.21 -9.15
N GLY A 334 15.26 -20.20 -7.82
CA GLY A 334 15.43 -19.03 -6.96
C GLY A 334 14.29 -18.03 -7.02
N GLU A 335 13.25 -18.26 -7.82
CA GLU A 335 12.19 -17.28 -8.13
C GLU A 335 11.03 -17.29 -7.12
N MET A 336 10.99 -18.24 -6.20
CA MET A 336 9.95 -18.37 -5.19
C MET A 336 10.55 -18.71 -3.82
N ILE A 337 10.05 -18.05 -2.78
CA ILE A 337 10.28 -18.45 -1.40
C ILE A 337 8.95 -18.86 -0.77
N LYS A 338 8.92 -20.01 -0.12
CA LYS A 338 7.81 -20.49 0.70
C LYS A 338 8.21 -20.45 2.17
N ARG A 339 7.35 -19.91 3.02
CA ARG A 339 7.50 -19.93 4.48
C ARG A 339 6.32 -20.60 5.14
N SER A 340 6.60 -21.46 6.11
CA SER A 340 5.60 -21.98 7.03
C SER A 340 5.66 -21.14 8.31
N LEU A 341 4.57 -20.46 8.65
CA LEU A 341 4.49 -19.56 9.79
C LEU A 341 3.47 -20.08 10.80
N GLU A 342 3.77 -19.92 12.08
CA GLU A 342 2.80 -20.07 13.17
C GLU A 342 2.45 -18.69 13.72
N VAL A 343 1.16 -18.38 13.78
CA VAL A 343 0.64 -17.12 14.29
C VAL A 343 -0.13 -17.41 15.57
N THR A 344 0.24 -16.76 16.67
CA THR A 344 -0.41 -16.89 17.97
C THR A 344 -1.04 -15.56 18.38
N ASN A 345 -2.33 -15.55 18.73
CA ASN A 345 -3.03 -14.36 19.21
C ASN A 345 -2.77 -14.11 20.71
N SER A 346 -3.32 -13.02 21.26
CA SER A 346 -3.20 -12.67 22.68
C SER A 346 -3.84 -13.66 23.65
N GLU A 347 -4.75 -14.51 23.17
CA GLU A 347 -5.42 -15.54 23.96
C GLU A 347 -4.63 -16.86 23.98
N GLY A 348 -3.50 -16.93 23.25
CA GLY A 348 -2.68 -18.13 23.14
C GLY A 348 -3.19 -19.14 22.10
N LEU A 349 -4.17 -18.78 21.27
CA LEU A 349 -4.59 -19.60 20.13
C LEU A 349 -3.57 -19.47 19.01
N SER A 350 -3.13 -20.60 18.47
CA SER A 350 -2.16 -20.67 17.36
C SER A 350 -2.80 -21.22 16.08
N ARG A 351 -2.43 -20.64 14.93
CA ARG A 351 -2.78 -21.11 13.58
C ARG A 351 -1.53 -21.17 12.73
N GLN A 352 -1.40 -22.22 11.90
CA GLN A 352 -0.36 -22.27 10.87
C GLN A 352 -0.86 -21.67 9.57
N MET A 353 0.02 -20.98 8.84
CA MET A 353 -0.27 -20.42 7.53
C MET A 353 0.96 -20.47 6.62
N THR A 354 0.73 -20.41 5.30
CA THR A 354 1.79 -20.46 4.30
C THR A 354 2.00 -19.09 3.65
N HIS A 355 3.22 -18.59 3.61
CA HIS A 355 3.58 -17.36 2.91
C HIS A 355 4.40 -17.70 1.68
N TYR A 356 3.94 -17.28 0.51
CA TYR A 356 4.68 -17.36 -0.76
C TYR A 356 5.18 -15.99 -1.16
N GLN A 357 6.43 -15.88 -1.57
CA GLN A 357 7.03 -14.69 -2.12
C GLN A 357 7.61 -14.98 -3.50
N TYR A 358 7.02 -14.39 -4.54
CA TYR A 358 7.50 -14.45 -5.92
C TYR A 358 8.52 -13.34 -6.17
N LEU A 359 9.70 -13.73 -6.64
CA LEU A 359 10.86 -12.85 -6.89
C LEU A 359 11.11 -12.62 -8.39
N GLY A 360 10.46 -13.40 -9.27
CA GLY A 360 10.66 -13.34 -10.72
C GLY A 360 9.98 -12.18 -11.42
N TRP A 361 9.31 -11.28 -10.68
CA TRP A 361 8.76 -10.06 -11.26
C TRP A 361 9.86 -9.00 -11.43
N PRO A 362 10.10 -8.49 -12.65
CA PRO A 362 11.13 -7.49 -12.89
C PRO A 362 10.69 -6.09 -12.47
N ASP A 363 11.65 -5.26 -12.07
CA ASP A 363 11.40 -3.88 -11.62
C ASP A 363 10.73 -3.00 -12.69
N HIS A 364 10.92 -3.32 -13.98
CA HIS A 364 10.28 -2.66 -15.10
C HIS A 364 9.62 -3.68 -16.04
N GLY A 365 8.37 -3.43 -16.38
CA GLY A 365 7.60 -4.25 -17.29
C GLY A 365 7.04 -5.50 -16.62
N VAL A 366 7.06 -6.60 -17.37
CA VAL A 366 6.54 -7.91 -16.98
C VAL A 366 7.61 -8.97 -17.21
N PRO A 367 7.52 -10.14 -16.55
CA PRO A 367 8.41 -11.27 -16.85
C PRO A 367 8.44 -11.59 -18.35
N ALA A 368 9.63 -11.89 -18.87
CA ALA A 368 9.80 -12.22 -20.30
C ALA A 368 9.11 -13.54 -20.69
N GLU A 369 9.04 -14.46 -19.73
CA GLU A 369 8.33 -15.73 -19.83
C GLU A 369 7.33 -15.84 -18.68
N CYS A 370 6.18 -16.46 -18.92
CA CYS A 370 5.16 -16.62 -17.89
C CYS A 370 5.30 -17.91 -17.08
N THR A 371 6.25 -18.78 -17.41
CA THR A 371 6.36 -20.13 -16.83
C THR A 371 6.46 -20.12 -15.32
N ASP A 372 7.29 -19.25 -14.74
CA ASP A 372 7.50 -19.20 -13.29
C ASP A 372 6.28 -18.61 -12.57
N PHE A 373 5.61 -17.64 -13.20
CA PHE A 373 4.35 -17.10 -12.68
C PHE A 373 3.21 -18.14 -12.74
N LEU A 374 3.19 -19.01 -13.76
CA LEU A 374 2.22 -20.10 -13.85
C LEU A 374 2.43 -21.16 -12.75
N LYS A 375 3.66 -21.34 -12.24
CA LYS A 375 3.91 -22.20 -11.06
C LYS A 375 3.19 -21.65 -9.83
N LEU A 376 3.22 -20.32 -9.62
CA LEU A 376 2.45 -19.67 -8.55
C LEU A 376 0.95 -19.95 -8.70
N LEU A 377 0.42 -19.86 -9.92
CA LEU A 377 -0.99 -20.16 -10.16
C LEU A 377 -1.34 -21.63 -9.83
N GLY A 378 -0.47 -22.58 -10.17
CA GLY A 378 -0.63 -23.99 -9.81
C GLY A 378 -0.68 -24.20 -8.30
N ILE A 379 0.21 -23.55 -7.55
CA ILE A 379 0.22 -23.58 -6.08
C ILE A 379 -1.11 -23.11 -5.49
N LEU A 380 -1.69 -22.03 -6.04
CA LEU A 380 -2.96 -21.49 -5.57
C LEU A 380 -4.12 -22.48 -5.79
N GLN A 381 -4.09 -23.22 -6.89
CA GLN A 381 -5.14 -24.19 -7.22
C GLN A 381 -5.04 -25.48 -6.40
N ASP A 382 -3.83 -25.98 -6.15
CA ASP A 382 -3.63 -27.18 -5.32
C ASP A 382 -4.04 -26.94 -3.88
N TYR A 383 -3.83 -25.71 -3.39
CA TYR A 383 -4.26 -25.33 -2.05
C TYR A 383 -5.78 -25.50 -1.88
N VAL A 384 -6.56 -25.12 -2.89
CA VAL A 384 -8.03 -25.29 -2.93
C VAL A 384 -8.43 -26.78 -2.95
N GLY A 385 -7.58 -27.67 -3.49
CA GLY A 385 -7.86 -29.11 -3.55
C GLY A 385 -7.56 -29.89 -2.27
N THR A 386 -6.91 -29.27 -1.28
CA THR A 386 -6.45 -29.93 -0.03
C THR A 386 -7.14 -29.45 1.24
N SER A 387 -7.83 -28.30 1.18
CA SER A 387 -8.75 -27.77 2.20
C SER A 387 -10.17 -28.25 1.93
#